data_AF-A0A0M8KQC5-F1
#
_entry.id   AF-A0A0M8KQC5-F1
#
_cell.length_a   1.000
_cell.length_b   1.000
_cell.length_c   1.000
_cell.angle_alpha   90.00
_cell.angle_beta   90.00
_cell.angle_gamma   90.00
#
_symmetry.space_group_name_H-M   'P 1'
#
loop_
_entity.id
_entity.type
_entity.pdbx_description
1 polymer ?
#
loop_
_entity_poly.entity_id
_entity_poly.type
_entity_poly.pdbx_seq_one_letter_code
_entity_poly.pdbx_strand_id
1 'polypeptide(L)'
;MTSSSTRAINDRIIWVDCEMTGLDKQRDALVEIAVLVTDADLNILGDGVDVVIRPPAEALQGMDPFVVNMHTVSGLLEELDGGMTLAEAEAQCLAYVKEHCPEPGKAPLAGNSVGTDRVFLDRDVPEFAAWLSYRTIDVSSLKELAKRWFPRVYYNIPAKHGGHRALADIRESIQELKYYREVLLASEPGPTTAQAQDAARRFELREDAETAPALPAPAPHVPWLDRASHRSWLEGEADELLVFGSESVREDGGFAWLDETGAPDLARPSELWITCRMTHAFALGHLLGRPDFGRFADHGIASLRGVFHDDEHGGWFASVADGRTVDDSKQAYAHAFVVLAASSATAAGRPGAKQLLDEALAVLDEKFFDERSGMSVDTFDRSFSECEEYRGINANMHTVEALLAAADVTGQRRWLDRAVGIATRAIDEFARANDWALPEHFDVDWTPLLDYNKDQPAHPFRPYGATIGHWIEWARLVLQARAALITLDGEAPAWMLEAATALMEKSAAAFGADGKPGWVYTVDWDGAPVSSERMHWVAAEAVAAAAVMHRVTGDRVWAERYEQWWEYISTYLLDPEEGSWFHELDADNEPQGLTWPGKPDIYHALQCVLIPRLPLAPALSAALRDGLLDSDL
;
A
#
# COMPACT_ATOMS: atom_id res chain seq x y z
N MET A 1 -25.07 1.86 -5.75
CA MET A 1 -25.26 1.03 -6.97
C MET A 1 -24.89 1.87 -8.18
N THR A 2 -23.70 1.62 -8.74
CA THR A 2 -23.21 1.82 -10.13
C THR A 2 -21.68 1.96 -10.07
N SER A 3 -20.97 0.82 -10.13
CA SER A 3 -19.49 0.78 -10.26
C SER A 3 -19.08 -0.40 -11.17
N SER A 4 -19.79 -0.62 -12.28
CA SER A 4 -19.62 -1.83 -13.09
C SER A 4 -19.34 -1.60 -14.58
N SER A 5 -19.08 -0.38 -15.03
CA SER A 5 -18.58 -0.16 -16.39
C SER A 5 -17.36 0.75 -16.27
N THR A 6 -16.14 0.25 -16.30
CA THR A 6 -15.51 -0.20 -17.55
C THR A 6 -14.29 -1.06 -17.22
N ARG A 7 -14.43 -2.39 -17.14
CA ARG A 7 -13.28 -3.28 -17.39
C ARG A 7 -12.92 -3.18 -18.88
N ALA A 8 -11.64 -3.25 -19.19
CA ALA A 8 -11.10 -2.88 -20.51
C ALA A 8 -11.65 -3.78 -21.62
N ILE A 9 -11.65 -3.27 -22.85
CA ILE A 9 -11.98 -4.04 -24.07
C ILE A 9 -11.18 -5.35 -24.21
N ASN A 10 -10.03 -5.43 -23.54
CA ASN A 10 -9.11 -6.56 -23.54
C ASN A 10 -9.60 -7.77 -22.74
N ASP A 11 -10.63 -7.62 -21.90
CA ASP A 11 -11.15 -8.70 -21.04
C ASP A 11 -12.40 -9.38 -21.63
N ARG A 12 -12.70 -9.12 -22.92
CA ARG A 12 -13.88 -9.67 -23.61
C ARG A 12 -13.69 -11.14 -23.99
N ILE A 13 -14.79 -11.89 -24.02
CA ILE A 13 -14.84 -13.32 -24.33
C ILE A 13 -15.76 -13.54 -25.54
N ILE A 14 -15.32 -14.32 -26.54
CA ILE A 14 -16.13 -14.63 -27.73
C ILE A 14 -16.69 -16.05 -27.57
N TRP A 15 -18.00 -16.15 -27.53
CA TRP A 15 -18.75 -17.40 -27.37
C TRP A 15 -19.21 -17.90 -28.73
N VAL A 16 -18.91 -19.16 -29.05
CA VAL A 16 -19.33 -19.78 -30.32
C VAL A 16 -19.86 -21.18 -30.06
N ASP A 17 -20.91 -21.52 -30.79
CA ASP A 17 -21.42 -22.88 -30.94
C ASP A 17 -21.76 -23.09 -32.41
N CYS A 18 -21.50 -24.30 -32.89
CA CYS A 18 -21.69 -24.69 -34.27
C CYS A 18 -22.54 -25.95 -34.34
N GLU A 19 -23.46 -25.99 -35.29
CA GLU A 19 -24.12 -27.24 -35.66
C GLU A 19 -23.49 -27.80 -36.94
N MET A 20 -23.34 -29.12 -37.01
CA MET A 20 -22.70 -29.81 -38.13
C MET A 20 -23.54 -30.98 -38.63
N THR A 21 -23.22 -31.49 -39.82
CA THR A 21 -23.80 -32.75 -40.33
C THR A 21 -23.23 -34.01 -39.66
N GLY A 22 -22.28 -33.83 -38.74
CA GLY A 22 -21.59 -34.87 -37.98
C GLY A 22 -20.27 -34.33 -37.43
N LEU A 23 -19.46 -35.20 -36.80
CA LEU A 23 -18.21 -34.80 -36.12
C LEU A 23 -16.93 -35.23 -36.85
N ASP A 24 -17.05 -35.79 -38.07
CA ASP A 24 -15.91 -36.11 -38.93
C ASP A 24 -15.33 -34.83 -39.55
N LYS A 25 -14.14 -34.48 -39.06
CA LYS A 25 -13.40 -33.26 -39.40
C LYS A 25 -13.06 -33.12 -40.89
N GLN A 26 -13.15 -34.19 -41.68
CA GLN A 26 -12.86 -34.15 -43.12
C GLN A 26 -14.14 -34.14 -43.96
N ARG A 27 -15.17 -34.85 -43.52
CA ARG A 27 -16.36 -35.14 -44.35
C ARG A 27 -17.59 -34.33 -43.99
N ASP A 28 -17.77 -34.01 -42.72
CA ASP A 28 -18.98 -33.35 -42.25
C ASP A 28 -18.89 -31.84 -42.48
N ALA A 29 -20.03 -31.21 -42.72
CA ALA A 29 -20.14 -29.80 -43.04
C ALA A 29 -20.70 -29.00 -41.86
N LEU A 30 -20.22 -27.76 -41.72
CA LEU A 30 -20.78 -26.75 -40.83
C LEU A 30 -22.11 -26.23 -41.38
N VAL A 31 -23.16 -26.21 -40.55
CA VAL A 31 -24.54 -25.90 -40.97
C VAL A 31 -25.22 -24.79 -40.16
N GLU A 32 -24.73 -24.46 -38.97
CA GLU A 32 -25.15 -23.28 -38.20
C GLU A 32 -23.94 -22.73 -37.44
N ILE A 33 -23.82 -21.41 -37.30
CA ILE A 33 -22.87 -20.76 -36.39
C ILE A 33 -23.63 -19.71 -35.59
N ALA A 34 -23.50 -19.76 -34.26
CA ALA A 34 -23.92 -18.68 -33.40
C ALA A 34 -22.72 -18.05 -32.69
N VAL A 35 -22.75 -16.71 -32.55
CA VAL A 35 -21.69 -15.94 -31.90
C VAL A 35 -22.27 -14.93 -30.93
N LEU A 36 -21.74 -14.90 -29.70
CA LEU A 36 -21.99 -13.84 -28.71
C LEU A 36 -20.68 -13.32 -28.15
N VAL A 37 -20.66 -12.07 -27.69
CA VAL A 37 -19.53 -11.53 -26.92
C VAL A 37 -19.99 -11.17 -25.53
N THR A 38 -19.19 -11.45 -24.51
CA THR A 38 -19.42 -11.00 -23.14
C THR A 38 -18.28 -10.13 -22.61
N ASP A 39 -18.56 -9.32 -21.60
CA ASP A 39 -17.52 -8.77 -20.72
C ASP A 39 -16.96 -9.84 -19.76
N ALA A 40 -16.02 -9.42 -18.89
CA ALA A 40 -15.39 -10.27 -17.88
C ALA A 40 -16.37 -10.81 -16.82
N ASP A 41 -17.52 -10.15 -16.65
CA ASP A 41 -18.57 -10.54 -15.70
C ASP A 41 -19.69 -11.32 -16.36
N LEU A 42 -19.45 -11.80 -17.59
CA LEU A 42 -20.34 -12.66 -18.36
C LEU A 42 -21.66 -11.96 -18.71
N ASN A 43 -21.66 -10.64 -18.84
CA ASN A 43 -22.78 -9.87 -19.39
C ASN A 43 -22.67 -9.86 -20.92
N ILE A 44 -23.75 -10.24 -21.59
CA ILE A 44 -23.82 -10.31 -23.06
C ILE A 44 -23.82 -8.90 -23.64
N LEU A 45 -22.97 -8.69 -24.65
CA LEU A 45 -22.82 -7.46 -25.41
C LEU A 45 -23.51 -7.60 -26.77
N GLY A 46 -24.56 -6.82 -26.99
CA GLY A 46 -25.36 -6.87 -28.23
C GLY A 46 -26.27 -8.10 -28.34
N ASP A 47 -26.86 -8.29 -29.52
CA ASP A 47 -27.88 -9.32 -29.75
C ASP A 47 -27.29 -10.67 -30.20
N GLY A 48 -26.03 -10.67 -30.67
CA GLY A 48 -25.35 -11.83 -31.24
C GLY A 48 -25.54 -12.00 -32.75
N VAL A 49 -24.92 -13.04 -33.28
CA VAL A 49 -25.11 -13.52 -34.65
C VAL A 49 -25.58 -14.97 -34.60
N ASP A 50 -26.50 -15.33 -35.48
CA ASP A 50 -27.01 -16.68 -35.66
C ASP A 50 -27.25 -16.90 -37.16
N VAL A 51 -26.43 -17.75 -37.78
CA VAL A 51 -26.40 -17.92 -39.23
C VAL A 51 -26.50 -19.39 -39.62
N VAL A 52 -27.54 -19.70 -40.42
CA VAL A 52 -27.74 -21.03 -41.01
C VAL A 52 -27.02 -21.10 -42.36
N ILE A 53 -26.20 -22.13 -42.53
CA ILE A 53 -25.34 -22.33 -43.70
C ILE A 53 -25.89 -23.50 -44.52
N ARG A 54 -26.01 -23.32 -45.83
CA ARG A 54 -26.43 -24.38 -46.73
C ARG A 54 -25.26 -25.36 -46.98
N PRO A 55 -25.33 -26.62 -46.53
CA PRO A 55 -24.26 -27.59 -46.76
C PRO A 55 -24.28 -28.16 -48.19
N PRO A 56 -23.17 -28.75 -48.66
CA PRO A 56 -23.16 -29.57 -49.87
C PRO A 56 -24.10 -30.77 -49.76
N ALA A 57 -24.75 -31.15 -50.86
CA ALA A 57 -25.70 -32.27 -50.88
C ALA A 57 -25.11 -33.60 -50.40
N GLU A 58 -23.82 -33.82 -50.64
CA GLU A 58 -23.09 -35.02 -50.23
C GLU A 58 -22.96 -35.14 -48.70
N ALA A 59 -22.78 -34.01 -48.00
CA ALA A 59 -22.71 -33.98 -46.53
C ALA A 59 -24.07 -34.30 -45.90
N LEU A 60 -25.17 -33.83 -46.51
CA LEU A 60 -26.53 -34.15 -46.07
C LEU A 60 -26.86 -35.65 -46.24
N GLN A 61 -26.45 -36.24 -47.37
CA GLN A 61 -26.69 -37.67 -47.63
C GLN A 61 -25.86 -38.58 -46.71
N GLY A 62 -24.71 -38.10 -46.25
CA GLY A 62 -23.79 -38.81 -45.37
C GLY A 62 -24.12 -38.72 -43.87
N MET A 63 -25.15 -37.95 -43.49
CA MET A 63 -25.52 -37.67 -42.11
C MET A 63 -26.02 -38.94 -41.38
N ASP A 64 -25.52 -39.18 -40.18
CA ASP A 64 -25.95 -40.32 -39.36
C ASP A 64 -27.42 -40.16 -38.91
N PRO A 65 -28.22 -41.24 -38.79
CA PRO A 65 -29.62 -41.16 -38.37
C PRO A 65 -29.86 -40.42 -37.06
N PHE A 66 -28.90 -40.45 -36.12
CA PHE A 66 -28.99 -39.68 -34.88
C PHE A 66 -28.96 -38.17 -35.14
N VAL A 67 -28.04 -37.71 -35.99
CA VAL A 67 -27.89 -36.28 -36.35
C VAL A 67 -29.08 -35.81 -37.18
N VAL A 68 -29.57 -36.65 -38.11
CA VAL A 68 -30.80 -36.36 -38.86
C VAL A 68 -31.97 -36.12 -37.91
N ASN A 69 -32.16 -37.01 -36.93
CA ASN A 69 -33.25 -36.88 -35.97
C ASN A 69 -33.08 -35.63 -35.09
N MET A 70 -31.87 -35.33 -34.61
CA MET A 70 -31.57 -34.14 -33.83
C MET A 70 -31.97 -32.86 -34.56
N HIS A 71 -31.49 -32.69 -35.80
CA HIS A 71 -31.76 -31.51 -36.61
C HIS A 71 -33.19 -31.44 -37.16
N THR A 72 -33.89 -32.58 -37.23
CA THR A 72 -35.33 -32.62 -37.48
C THR A 72 -36.11 -32.05 -36.29
N VAL A 73 -35.73 -32.45 -35.06
CA VAL A 73 -36.40 -32.01 -33.84
C VAL A 73 -36.13 -30.53 -33.54
N SER A 74 -34.91 -30.04 -33.80
CA SER A 74 -34.56 -28.62 -33.63
C SER A 74 -35.17 -27.70 -34.71
N GLY A 75 -35.67 -28.27 -35.80
CA GLY A 75 -36.19 -27.55 -36.97
C GLY A 75 -35.10 -27.10 -37.96
N LEU A 76 -33.82 -27.29 -37.63
CA LEU A 76 -32.70 -26.81 -38.44
C LEU A 76 -32.70 -27.40 -39.86
N LEU A 77 -33.08 -28.68 -40.05
CA LEU A 77 -33.11 -29.30 -41.39
C LEU A 77 -34.02 -28.56 -42.39
N GLU A 78 -35.12 -27.96 -41.92
CA GLU A 78 -36.05 -27.22 -42.77
C GLU A 78 -35.48 -25.86 -43.22
N GLU A 79 -34.56 -25.30 -42.42
CA GLU A 79 -33.91 -24.01 -42.67
C GLU A 79 -32.70 -24.13 -43.62
N LEU A 80 -32.06 -25.30 -43.71
CA LEU A 80 -30.81 -25.50 -44.47
C LEU A 80 -30.91 -25.15 -45.96
N ASP A 81 -32.04 -25.44 -46.61
CA ASP A 81 -32.22 -25.09 -48.03
C ASP A 81 -32.29 -23.57 -48.22
N GLY A 82 -32.78 -22.82 -47.24
CA GLY A 82 -32.77 -21.35 -47.22
C GLY A 82 -31.45 -20.73 -46.72
N GLY A 83 -30.52 -21.55 -46.21
CA GLY A 83 -29.26 -21.11 -45.62
C GLY A 83 -28.34 -20.34 -46.58
N MET A 84 -27.45 -19.55 -46.00
CA MET A 84 -26.47 -18.74 -46.73
C MET A 84 -25.22 -19.55 -47.08
N THR A 85 -24.32 -18.94 -47.85
CA THR A 85 -23.00 -19.52 -48.13
C THR A 85 -22.04 -19.35 -46.95
N LEU A 86 -21.01 -20.20 -46.87
CA LEU A 86 -19.96 -20.08 -45.84
C LEU A 86 -19.30 -18.69 -45.84
N ALA A 87 -19.04 -18.11 -47.01
CA ALA A 87 -18.43 -16.79 -47.11
C ALA A 87 -19.34 -15.67 -46.57
N GLU A 88 -20.66 -15.78 -46.74
CA GLU A 88 -21.62 -14.83 -46.18
C GLU A 88 -21.73 -14.98 -44.65
N ALA A 89 -21.73 -16.23 -44.16
CA ALA A 89 -21.72 -16.52 -42.73
C ALA A 89 -20.44 -15.98 -42.06
N GLU A 90 -19.27 -16.25 -42.64
CA GLU A 90 -17.98 -15.75 -42.18
C GLU A 90 -17.96 -14.21 -42.10
N ALA A 91 -18.45 -13.53 -43.14
CA ALA A 91 -18.50 -12.07 -43.17
C ALA A 91 -19.40 -11.50 -42.06
N GLN A 92 -20.54 -12.13 -41.76
CA GLN A 92 -21.45 -11.68 -40.70
C GLN A 92 -20.87 -11.91 -39.30
N CYS A 93 -20.32 -13.10 -39.04
CA CYS A 93 -19.66 -13.41 -37.78
C CYS A 93 -18.46 -12.47 -37.53
N LEU A 94 -17.65 -12.22 -38.55
CA LEU A 94 -16.49 -11.34 -38.47
C LEU A 94 -16.89 -9.87 -38.24
N ALA A 95 -17.98 -9.39 -38.85
CA ALA A 95 -18.47 -8.04 -38.63
C ALA A 95 -18.88 -7.81 -37.17
N TYR A 96 -19.66 -8.73 -36.60
CA TYR A 96 -20.09 -8.66 -35.19
C TYR A 96 -18.91 -8.73 -34.23
N VAL A 97 -17.98 -9.66 -34.45
CA VAL A 97 -16.80 -9.76 -33.57
C VAL A 97 -15.88 -8.55 -33.72
N LYS A 98 -15.73 -7.93 -34.90
CA LYS A 98 -14.92 -6.71 -35.04
C LYS A 98 -15.51 -5.51 -34.29
N GLU A 99 -16.84 -5.43 -34.20
CA GLU A 99 -17.52 -4.39 -33.43
C GLU A 99 -17.22 -4.52 -31.93
N HIS A 100 -17.25 -5.74 -31.41
CA HIS A 100 -17.06 -6.00 -29.99
C HIS A 100 -15.63 -6.45 -29.60
N CYS A 101 -14.75 -6.77 -30.52
CA CYS A 101 -13.39 -7.23 -30.25
C CYS A 101 -12.49 -6.73 -31.39
N PRO A 102 -12.08 -5.45 -31.40
CA PRO A 102 -11.40 -4.84 -32.55
C PRO A 102 -9.98 -5.40 -32.76
N GLU A 103 -9.39 -6.05 -31.75
CA GLU A 103 -8.07 -6.66 -31.84
C GLU A 103 -8.15 -8.17 -32.12
N PRO A 104 -7.60 -8.66 -33.25
CA PRO A 104 -7.61 -10.08 -33.59
C PRO A 104 -6.75 -10.92 -32.64
N GLY A 105 -7.22 -12.12 -32.31
CA GLY A 105 -6.47 -13.14 -31.56
C GLY A 105 -6.32 -12.86 -30.06
N LYS A 106 -6.93 -11.79 -29.54
CA LYS A 106 -6.87 -11.41 -28.13
C LYS A 106 -7.94 -12.11 -27.28
N ALA A 107 -9.21 -11.99 -27.68
CA ALA A 107 -10.33 -12.54 -26.92
C ALA A 107 -10.38 -14.08 -27.03
N PRO A 108 -10.49 -14.82 -25.92
CA PRO A 108 -10.58 -16.28 -25.94
C PRO A 108 -11.90 -16.75 -26.57
N LEU A 109 -11.82 -17.89 -27.26
CA LEU A 109 -12.99 -18.66 -27.71
C LEU A 109 -13.61 -19.38 -26.51
N ALA A 110 -14.92 -19.31 -26.34
CA ALA A 110 -15.64 -19.94 -25.24
C ALA A 110 -16.89 -20.71 -25.73
N GLY A 111 -17.24 -21.76 -25.00
CA GLY A 111 -18.42 -22.59 -25.28
C GLY A 111 -18.37 -23.91 -24.53
N ASN A 112 -19.38 -24.76 -24.73
CA ASN A 112 -19.41 -26.11 -24.19
C ASN A 112 -18.80 -27.07 -25.21
N SER A 113 -17.75 -27.82 -24.85
CA SER A 113 -17.06 -28.74 -25.77
C SER A 113 -16.53 -28.05 -27.03
N VAL A 114 -16.24 -26.75 -26.91
CA VAL A 114 -15.96 -25.82 -28.03
C VAL A 114 -14.71 -26.16 -28.84
N GLY A 115 -13.88 -27.08 -28.32
CA GLY A 115 -12.74 -27.61 -29.07
C GLY A 115 -13.14 -28.35 -30.35
N THR A 116 -14.36 -28.88 -30.43
CA THR A 116 -14.88 -29.48 -31.68
C THR A 116 -15.23 -28.39 -32.68
N ASP A 117 -15.97 -27.37 -32.27
CA ASP A 117 -16.37 -26.21 -33.08
C ASP A 117 -15.16 -25.52 -33.67
N ARG A 118 -14.11 -25.32 -32.85
CA ARG A 118 -12.84 -24.72 -33.28
C ARG A 118 -12.28 -25.37 -34.55
N VAL A 119 -12.35 -26.70 -34.66
CA VAL A 119 -11.82 -27.44 -35.80
C VAL A 119 -12.59 -27.14 -37.08
N PHE A 120 -13.91 -27.02 -37.00
CA PHE A 120 -14.75 -26.65 -38.14
C PHE A 120 -14.56 -25.18 -38.51
N LEU A 121 -14.45 -24.29 -37.52
CA LEU A 121 -14.19 -22.87 -37.74
C LEU A 121 -12.85 -22.64 -38.46
N ASP A 122 -11.77 -23.28 -37.98
CA ASP A 122 -10.43 -23.16 -38.60
C ASP A 122 -10.41 -23.69 -40.05
N ARG A 123 -11.27 -24.65 -40.38
CA ARG A 123 -11.35 -25.27 -41.71
C ARG A 123 -12.22 -24.46 -42.68
N ASP A 124 -13.41 -24.05 -42.22
CA ASP A 124 -14.50 -23.57 -43.09
C ASP A 124 -14.65 -22.05 -43.10
N VAL A 125 -14.24 -21.37 -42.01
CA VAL A 125 -14.32 -19.91 -41.84
C VAL A 125 -13.02 -19.35 -41.24
N PRO A 126 -11.87 -19.51 -41.94
CA PRO A 126 -10.55 -19.25 -41.40
C PRO A 126 -10.25 -17.78 -41.08
N GLU A 127 -10.87 -16.81 -41.77
CA GLU A 127 -10.72 -15.39 -41.44
C GLU A 127 -11.43 -15.03 -40.13
N PHE A 128 -12.62 -15.61 -39.89
CA PHE A 128 -13.29 -15.50 -38.60
C PHE A 128 -12.49 -16.21 -37.50
N ALA A 129 -12.02 -17.43 -37.76
CA ALA A 129 -11.26 -18.21 -36.79
C ALA A 129 -9.91 -17.56 -36.40
N ALA A 130 -9.29 -16.79 -37.31
CA ALA A 130 -8.09 -16.00 -37.03
C ALA A 130 -8.35 -14.83 -36.06
N TRP A 131 -9.60 -14.40 -35.91
CA TRP A 131 -9.98 -13.36 -34.96
C TRP A 131 -10.11 -13.89 -33.52
N LEU A 132 -10.35 -15.19 -33.38
CA LEU A 132 -10.45 -15.90 -32.11
C LEU A 132 -9.06 -16.23 -31.56
N SER A 133 -8.81 -16.01 -30.26
CA SER A 133 -7.55 -16.44 -29.64
C SER A 133 -7.37 -17.95 -29.71
N TYR A 134 -6.11 -18.41 -29.67
CA TYR A 134 -5.78 -19.82 -29.47
C TYR A 134 -6.18 -20.31 -28.06
N ARG A 135 -6.34 -19.38 -27.10
CA ARG A 135 -6.82 -19.69 -25.75
C ARG A 135 -8.31 -19.97 -25.80
N THR A 136 -8.72 -21.06 -25.13
CA THR A 136 -10.10 -21.53 -25.11
C THR A 136 -10.60 -21.64 -23.68
N ILE A 137 -11.82 -21.16 -23.45
CA ILE A 137 -12.59 -21.37 -22.21
C ILE A 137 -13.65 -22.44 -22.51
N ASP A 138 -13.30 -23.70 -22.25
CA ASP A 138 -14.22 -24.82 -22.45
C ASP A 138 -14.99 -25.12 -21.16
N VAL A 139 -16.27 -24.76 -21.13
CA VAL A 139 -17.15 -24.94 -19.96
C VAL A 139 -17.31 -26.42 -19.61
N SER A 140 -17.20 -27.33 -20.59
CA SER A 140 -17.24 -28.78 -20.35
C SER A 140 -16.06 -29.26 -19.50
N SER A 141 -14.93 -28.53 -19.50
CA SER A 141 -13.80 -28.85 -18.60
C SER A 141 -14.21 -28.67 -17.14
N LEU A 142 -14.91 -27.57 -16.80
CA LEU A 142 -15.41 -27.34 -15.45
C LEU A 142 -16.47 -28.36 -15.04
N LYS A 143 -17.34 -28.75 -15.99
CA LYS A 143 -18.32 -29.82 -15.78
C LYS A 143 -17.69 -31.15 -15.40
N GLU A 144 -16.63 -31.55 -16.11
CA GLU A 144 -15.90 -32.78 -15.81
C GLU A 144 -15.16 -32.71 -14.46
N LEU A 145 -14.63 -31.54 -14.09
CA LEU A 145 -14.01 -31.32 -12.77
C LEU A 145 -15.06 -31.35 -11.64
N ALA A 146 -16.18 -30.66 -11.80
CA ALA A 146 -17.30 -30.66 -10.86
C ALA A 146 -17.79 -32.08 -10.59
N LYS A 147 -17.94 -32.90 -11.63
CA LYS A 147 -18.33 -34.32 -11.50
C LYS A 147 -17.40 -35.13 -10.59
N ARG A 148 -16.10 -34.85 -10.65
CA ARG A 148 -15.05 -35.61 -9.92
C ARG A 148 -14.82 -35.09 -8.52
N TRP A 149 -14.76 -33.77 -8.35
CA TRP A 149 -14.39 -33.15 -7.07
C TRP A 149 -15.61 -32.85 -6.20
N PHE A 150 -16.74 -32.46 -6.81
CA PHE A 150 -17.94 -32.03 -6.09
C PHE A 150 -19.22 -32.56 -6.76
N PRO A 151 -19.56 -33.86 -6.63
CA PRO A 151 -20.70 -34.46 -7.33
C PRO A 151 -22.04 -33.73 -7.13
N ARG A 152 -22.24 -33.10 -5.96
CA ARG A 152 -23.42 -32.27 -5.69
C ARG A 152 -23.53 -31.08 -6.64
N VAL A 153 -22.42 -30.41 -6.97
CA VAL A 153 -22.41 -29.31 -7.96
C VAL A 153 -22.82 -29.85 -9.32
N TYR A 154 -22.29 -31.00 -9.73
CA TYR A 154 -22.61 -31.63 -11.02
C TYR A 154 -24.09 -32.03 -11.16
N TYR A 155 -24.69 -32.64 -10.14
CA TYR A 155 -26.10 -33.07 -10.21
C TYR A 155 -27.11 -31.91 -10.09
N ASN A 156 -26.65 -30.68 -9.85
CA ASN A 156 -27.49 -29.48 -9.77
C ASN A 156 -27.15 -28.44 -10.85
N ILE A 157 -26.43 -28.84 -11.91
CA ILE A 157 -26.22 -27.99 -13.09
C ILE A 157 -27.58 -27.54 -13.64
N PRO A 158 -27.76 -26.26 -14.01
CA PRO A 158 -28.99 -25.77 -14.63
C PRO A 158 -29.43 -26.65 -15.80
N ALA A 159 -30.73 -26.93 -15.89
CA ALA A 159 -31.28 -27.72 -16.99
C ALA A 159 -31.11 -26.98 -18.32
N LYS A 160 -30.70 -27.72 -19.36
CA LYS A 160 -30.67 -27.22 -20.73
C LYS A 160 -32.05 -27.30 -21.37
N HIS A 161 -32.43 -26.25 -22.06
CA HIS A 161 -33.71 -26.06 -22.74
C HIS A 161 -33.55 -25.59 -24.20
N GLY A 162 -32.30 -25.40 -24.68
CA GLY A 162 -31.97 -24.76 -25.96
C GLY A 162 -32.31 -25.59 -27.21
N GLY A 163 -32.53 -26.90 -27.06
CA GLY A 163 -33.10 -27.73 -28.12
C GLY A 163 -32.17 -27.98 -29.31
N HIS A 164 -30.84 -27.88 -29.13
CA HIS A 164 -29.84 -28.05 -30.20
C HIS A 164 -29.98 -26.98 -31.29
N ARG A 165 -29.99 -25.72 -30.84
CA ARG A 165 -29.91 -24.53 -31.68
C ARG A 165 -28.77 -23.67 -31.17
N ALA A 166 -27.85 -23.31 -32.06
CA ALA A 166 -26.54 -22.80 -31.67
C ALA A 166 -26.63 -21.57 -30.73
N LEU A 167 -27.51 -20.60 -31.03
CA LEU A 167 -27.65 -19.38 -30.23
C LEU A 167 -28.23 -19.62 -28.83
N ALA A 168 -29.15 -20.58 -28.70
CA ALA A 168 -29.71 -20.94 -27.40
C ALA A 168 -28.66 -21.67 -26.55
N ASP A 169 -27.91 -22.58 -27.17
CA ASP A 169 -26.91 -23.41 -26.51
C ASP A 169 -25.69 -22.59 -26.02
N ILE A 170 -25.25 -21.53 -26.73
CA ILE A 170 -24.24 -20.61 -26.19
C ILE A 170 -24.74 -19.78 -25.00
N ARG A 171 -26.01 -19.35 -24.99
CA ARG A 171 -26.58 -18.64 -23.84
C ARG A 171 -26.62 -19.53 -22.61
N GLU A 172 -26.96 -20.79 -22.78
CA GLU A 172 -26.92 -21.79 -21.71
C GLU A 172 -25.50 -22.06 -21.23
N SER A 173 -24.52 -22.08 -22.15
CA SER A 173 -23.11 -22.22 -21.80
C SER A 173 -22.60 -21.06 -20.94
N ILE A 174 -23.04 -19.83 -21.23
CA ILE A 174 -22.75 -18.65 -20.40
C ILE A 174 -23.36 -18.79 -19.00
N GLN A 175 -24.62 -19.24 -18.89
CA GLN A 175 -25.27 -19.46 -17.59
C GLN A 175 -24.61 -20.59 -16.80
N GLU A 176 -24.19 -21.66 -17.47
CA GLU A 176 -23.46 -22.76 -16.85
C GLU A 176 -22.09 -22.29 -16.30
N LEU A 177 -21.37 -21.41 -17.01
CA LEU A 177 -20.13 -20.82 -16.48
C LEU A 177 -20.38 -19.90 -15.28
N LYS A 178 -21.46 -19.10 -15.29
CA LYS A 178 -21.88 -18.29 -14.12
C LYS A 178 -22.12 -19.17 -12.90
N TYR A 179 -22.84 -20.28 -13.08
CA TYR A 179 -23.06 -21.26 -12.03
C TYR A 179 -21.74 -21.80 -11.45
N TYR A 180 -20.79 -22.24 -12.30
CA TYR A 180 -19.49 -22.72 -11.81
C TYR A 180 -18.66 -21.63 -11.12
N ARG A 181 -18.69 -20.37 -11.57
CA ARG A 181 -18.01 -19.25 -10.89
C ARG A 181 -18.48 -19.10 -9.44
N GLU A 182 -19.77 -19.28 -9.19
CA GLU A 182 -20.36 -19.11 -7.86
C GLU A 182 -20.07 -20.30 -6.92
N VAL A 183 -20.19 -21.55 -7.42
CA VAL A 183 -20.21 -22.73 -6.53
C VAL A 183 -18.98 -23.64 -6.63
N LEU A 184 -18.13 -23.48 -7.64
CA LEU A 184 -16.96 -24.34 -7.89
C LEU A 184 -15.63 -23.60 -7.72
N LEU A 185 -15.60 -22.29 -8.01
CA LEU A 185 -14.39 -21.46 -7.95
C LEU A 185 -14.32 -20.66 -6.63
N ALA A 186 -13.17 -20.02 -6.36
CA ALA A 186 -12.97 -19.26 -5.14
C ALA A 186 -13.98 -18.10 -5.02
N SER A 187 -14.59 -17.94 -3.85
CA SER A 187 -15.55 -16.88 -3.57
C SER A 187 -14.91 -15.49 -3.62
N GLU A 188 -15.69 -14.47 -3.99
CA GLU A 188 -15.24 -13.07 -3.99
C GLU A 188 -14.87 -12.61 -2.57
N PRO A 189 -13.81 -11.80 -2.40
CA PRO A 189 -13.02 -11.10 -3.44
C PRO A 189 -11.91 -11.95 -4.11
N GLY A 190 -11.83 -13.26 -3.84
CA GLY A 190 -10.74 -14.13 -4.29
C GLY A 190 -9.62 -14.28 -3.25
N PRO A 191 -8.63 -15.16 -3.50
CA PRO A 191 -7.50 -15.33 -2.58
C PRO A 191 -6.60 -14.09 -2.56
N THR A 192 -6.03 -13.77 -1.40
CA THR A 192 -4.98 -12.74 -1.29
C THR A 192 -3.71 -13.15 -2.03
N THR A 193 -2.82 -12.21 -2.34
CA THR A 193 -1.51 -12.49 -2.96
C THR A 193 -0.74 -13.57 -2.20
N ALA A 194 -0.73 -13.50 -0.87
CA ALA A 194 -0.07 -14.50 -0.03
C ALA A 194 -0.69 -15.90 -0.17
N GLN A 195 -2.03 -15.99 -0.15
CA GLN A 195 -2.74 -17.26 -0.31
C GLN A 195 -2.49 -17.89 -1.69
N ALA A 196 -2.44 -17.07 -2.76
CA ALA A 196 -2.16 -17.53 -4.12
C ALA A 196 -0.71 -18.02 -4.27
N GLN A 197 0.28 -17.27 -3.76
CA GLN A 197 1.68 -17.66 -3.79
C GLN A 197 1.94 -18.93 -2.97
N ASP A 198 1.28 -19.07 -1.82
CA ASP A 198 1.40 -20.27 -1.01
C ASP A 198 0.81 -21.51 -1.70
N ALA A 199 -0.36 -21.36 -2.33
CA ALA A 199 -0.92 -22.42 -3.17
C ALA A 199 0.05 -22.79 -4.31
N ALA A 200 0.62 -21.81 -5.01
CA ALA A 200 1.56 -22.05 -6.12
C ALA A 200 2.77 -22.88 -5.67
N ARG A 201 3.40 -22.51 -4.54
CA ARG A 201 4.56 -23.26 -3.99
C ARG A 201 4.24 -24.71 -3.66
N ARG A 202 3.02 -25.01 -3.21
CA ARG A 202 2.60 -26.37 -2.83
C ARG A 202 2.43 -27.30 -4.04
N PHE A 203 2.14 -26.76 -5.21
CA PHE A 203 1.83 -27.54 -6.42
C PHE A 203 2.86 -27.38 -7.55
N GLU A 204 3.91 -26.60 -7.34
CA GLU A 204 5.05 -26.50 -8.25
C GLU A 204 5.79 -27.84 -8.31
N LEU A 205 5.75 -28.49 -9.48
CA LEU A 205 6.49 -29.72 -9.74
C LEU A 205 7.98 -29.39 -9.81
N ARG A 206 8.77 -29.96 -8.90
CA ARG A 206 10.23 -29.93 -8.95
C ARG A 206 10.71 -31.16 -9.70
N GLU A 207 11.54 -30.99 -10.74
CA GLU A 207 12.10 -32.13 -11.47
C GLU A 207 13.10 -32.90 -10.60
N ASP A 208 12.88 -34.21 -10.47
CA ASP A 208 13.89 -35.17 -10.03
C ASP A 208 14.86 -35.42 -11.18
N ALA A 209 16.04 -34.78 -11.17
CA ALA A 209 17.07 -34.99 -12.19
C ALA A 209 18.32 -35.69 -11.61
N GLU A 210 18.49 -36.97 -11.92
CA GLU A 210 19.80 -37.63 -11.92
C GLU A 210 20.62 -37.14 -13.14
N THR A 211 21.46 -36.11 -13.00
CA THR A 211 22.60 -35.85 -13.92
C THR A 211 23.60 -34.84 -13.35
N ALA A 212 24.86 -35.28 -13.15
CA ALA A 212 26.09 -34.53 -12.82
C ALA A 212 26.04 -33.62 -11.57
N PRO A 213 27.17 -33.36 -10.87
CA PRO A 213 27.17 -32.42 -9.76
C PRO A 213 26.94 -31.01 -10.33
N ALA A 214 25.67 -30.58 -10.37
CA ALA A 214 25.31 -29.19 -10.55
C ALA A 214 25.95 -28.41 -9.40
N LEU A 215 26.54 -27.25 -9.73
CA LEU A 215 26.85 -26.26 -8.70
C LEU A 215 25.57 -26.04 -7.88
N PRO A 216 25.67 -25.94 -6.54
CA PRO A 216 24.50 -25.80 -5.70
C PRO A 216 23.64 -24.66 -6.24
N ALA A 217 22.33 -24.90 -6.36
CA ALA A 217 21.39 -23.84 -6.70
C ALA A 217 21.70 -22.62 -5.82
N PRO A 218 21.73 -21.40 -6.39
CA PRO A 218 22.05 -20.22 -5.61
C PRO A 218 21.14 -20.20 -4.38
N ALA A 219 21.74 -20.00 -3.21
CA ALA A 219 20.98 -19.93 -1.97
C ALA A 219 19.83 -18.92 -2.14
N PRO A 220 18.66 -19.18 -1.54
CA PRO A 220 17.54 -18.24 -1.62
C PRO A 220 18.01 -16.85 -1.20
N HIS A 221 17.55 -15.81 -1.91
CA HIS A 221 17.92 -14.43 -1.61
C HIS A 221 17.62 -14.13 -0.14
N VAL A 222 18.69 -13.92 0.62
CA VAL A 222 18.65 -13.48 2.02
C VAL A 222 18.28 -12.01 2.00
N PRO A 223 17.13 -11.61 2.58
CA PRO A 223 16.73 -10.21 2.70
C PRO A 223 17.85 -9.33 3.26
N TRP A 224 17.93 -8.08 2.84
CA TRP A 224 18.94 -7.14 3.37
C TRP A 224 18.83 -6.97 4.90
N LEU A 225 17.61 -7.00 5.45
CA LEU A 225 17.34 -6.94 6.89
C LEU A 225 18.08 -8.02 7.71
N ASP A 226 18.35 -9.17 7.10
CA ASP A 226 19.03 -10.32 7.73
C ASP A 226 20.55 -10.32 7.47
N ARG A 227 21.08 -9.34 6.73
CA ARG A 227 22.52 -9.29 6.39
C ARG A 227 23.28 -8.39 7.34
N ALA A 228 24.31 -8.96 7.98
CA ALA A 228 25.27 -8.19 8.78
C ALA A 228 25.95 -7.06 7.98
N SER A 229 26.20 -7.27 6.68
CA SER A 229 26.78 -6.23 5.81
C SER A 229 25.84 -5.04 5.63
N HIS A 230 24.53 -5.27 5.55
CA HIS A 230 23.54 -4.18 5.45
C HIS A 230 23.48 -3.40 6.76
N ARG A 231 23.46 -4.10 7.90
CA ARG A 231 23.45 -3.45 9.23
C ARG A 231 24.71 -2.64 9.50
N SER A 232 25.87 -3.10 9.04
CA SER A 232 27.11 -2.32 9.10
C SER A 232 27.06 -1.07 8.20
N TRP A 233 26.36 -1.14 7.06
CA TRP A 233 26.15 0.03 6.20
C TRP A 233 25.22 1.05 6.87
N LEU A 234 24.10 0.61 7.44
CA LEU A 234 23.21 1.45 8.25
C LEU A 234 23.93 2.10 9.46
N GLU A 235 24.89 1.39 10.07
CA GLU A 235 25.72 1.96 11.13
C GLU A 235 26.59 3.11 10.64
N GLY A 236 27.21 2.96 9.47
CA GLY A 236 28.01 4.02 8.86
C GLY A 236 27.17 5.25 8.55
N GLU A 237 25.99 5.05 7.95
CA GLU A 237 25.04 6.14 7.67
C GLU A 237 24.59 6.86 8.95
N ALA A 238 24.31 6.13 10.04
CA ALA A 238 23.96 6.72 11.32
C ALA A 238 25.09 7.62 11.86
N ASP A 239 26.34 7.19 11.71
CA ASP A 239 27.50 7.96 12.15
C ASP A 239 27.70 9.23 11.30
N GLU A 240 27.52 9.15 9.99
CA GLU A 240 27.61 10.30 9.08
C GLU A 240 26.52 11.35 9.37
N LEU A 241 25.27 10.92 9.56
CA LEU A 241 24.15 11.79 9.94
C LEU A 241 24.41 12.50 11.28
N LEU A 242 24.90 11.76 12.28
CA LEU A 242 25.22 12.33 13.59
C LEU A 242 26.33 13.39 13.52
N VAL A 243 27.37 13.14 12.72
CA VAL A 243 28.44 14.12 12.48
C VAL A 243 27.90 15.36 11.78
N PHE A 244 27.13 15.19 10.69
CA PHE A 244 26.50 16.30 9.97
C PHE A 244 25.65 17.16 10.90
N GLY A 245 24.76 16.52 11.67
CA GLY A 245 23.86 17.23 12.58
C GLY A 245 24.59 18.02 13.68
N SER A 246 25.81 17.60 14.06
CA SER A 246 26.57 18.23 15.16
C SER A 246 26.98 19.68 14.90
N GLU A 247 26.99 20.12 13.63
CA GLU A 247 27.23 21.52 13.23
C GLU A 247 26.07 22.47 13.57
N SER A 248 24.90 21.94 13.96
CA SER A 248 23.71 22.75 14.28
C SER A 248 23.76 23.46 15.64
N VAL A 249 24.78 23.27 16.47
CA VAL A 249 24.81 23.85 17.82
C VAL A 249 24.82 25.38 17.78
N ARG A 250 23.90 26.01 18.53
CA ARG A 250 23.86 27.46 18.71
C ARG A 250 24.39 27.90 20.07
N GLU A 251 25.20 28.95 20.10
CA GLU A 251 25.71 29.52 21.37
C GLU A 251 24.64 30.23 22.19
N ASP A 252 23.61 30.79 21.54
CA ASP A 252 22.48 31.49 22.16
C ASP A 252 21.34 30.55 22.60
N GLY A 253 21.54 29.24 22.47
CA GLY A 253 20.60 28.19 22.86
C GLY A 253 19.85 27.56 21.68
N GLY A 254 19.58 26.27 21.82
CA GLY A 254 18.92 25.45 20.80
C GLY A 254 19.86 24.94 19.71
N PHE A 255 19.25 24.50 18.61
CA PHE A 255 19.94 24.05 17.40
C PHE A 255 19.46 24.86 16.19
N ALA A 256 20.38 25.11 15.27
CA ALA A 256 20.19 25.90 14.07
C ALA A 256 19.62 25.03 12.94
N TRP A 257 18.90 25.69 12.05
CA TRP A 257 18.58 25.15 10.74
C TRP A 257 19.88 24.98 9.94
N LEU A 258 20.13 23.80 9.40
CA LEU A 258 21.29 23.57 8.53
C LEU A 258 20.92 23.81 7.06
N ASP A 259 21.79 24.50 6.33
CA ASP A 259 21.65 24.69 4.88
C ASP A 259 22.06 23.45 4.08
N GLU A 260 22.08 23.57 2.75
CA GLU A 260 22.39 22.46 1.83
C GLU A 260 23.80 21.88 2.04
N THR A 261 24.73 22.70 2.56
CA THR A 261 26.14 22.35 2.84
C THR A 261 26.37 21.88 4.29
N GLY A 262 25.31 21.86 5.10
CA GLY A 262 25.40 21.58 6.53
C GLY A 262 25.90 22.75 7.38
N ALA A 263 25.96 23.96 6.82
CA ALA A 263 26.30 25.15 7.60
C ALA A 263 25.07 25.68 8.37
N PRO A 264 25.24 26.12 9.63
CA PRO A 264 24.12 26.65 10.40
C PRO A 264 23.64 28.02 9.87
N ASP A 265 22.37 28.11 9.48
CA ASP A 265 21.68 29.36 9.14
C ASP A 265 21.25 30.09 10.42
N LEU A 266 22.18 30.89 10.96
CA LEU A 266 21.95 31.68 12.17
C LEU A 266 21.04 32.90 11.94
N ALA A 267 20.66 33.22 10.70
CA ALA A 267 19.68 34.28 10.44
C ALA A 267 18.26 33.85 10.78
N ARG A 268 18.01 32.54 10.91
CA ARG A 268 16.74 31.97 11.35
C ARG A 268 16.67 31.86 12.87
N PRO A 269 15.47 31.97 13.46
CA PRO A 269 15.28 31.58 14.85
C PRO A 269 15.56 30.08 15.03
N SER A 270 15.94 29.69 16.24
CA SER A 270 15.97 28.29 16.65
C SER A 270 14.54 27.84 16.93
N GLU A 271 14.08 26.86 16.15
CA GLU A 271 12.77 26.26 16.31
C GLU A 271 12.77 25.24 17.45
N LEU A 272 11.70 25.20 18.24
CA LEU A 272 11.58 24.27 19.36
C LEU A 272 11.60 22.82 18.88
N TRP A 273 10.85 22.51 17.83
CA TRP A 273 10.75 21.15 17.30
C TRP A 273 12.08 20.65 16.72
N ILE A 274 12.86 21.50 16.02
CA ILE A 274 14.23 21.17 15.58
C ILE A 274 15.10 20.92 16.81
N THR A 275 15.03 21.79 17.82
CA THR A 275 15.84 21.65 19.03
C THR A 275 15.56 20.32 19.73
N CYS A 276 14.30 19.92 19.82
CA CYS A 276 13.90 18.64 20.37
C CYS A 276 14.37 17.45 19.52
N ARG A 277 14.18 17.50 18.19
CA ARG A 277 14.62 16.44 17.25
C ARG A 277 16.13 16.21 17.34
N MET A 278 16.91 17.28 17.38
CA MET A 278 18.37 17.20 17.51
C MET A 278 18.78 16.70 18.91
N THR A 279 18.12 17.15 19.97
CA THR A 279 18.35 16.63 21.34
C THR A 279 18.08 15.12 21.40
N HIS A 280 16.99 14.66 20.79
CA HIS A 280 16.67 13.24 20.65
C HIS A 280 17.77 12.50 19.89
N ALA A 281 18.14 12.97 18.69
CA ALA A 281 19.17 12.35 17.86
C ALA A 281 20.52 12.20 18.59
N PHE A 282 20.97 13.24 19.30
CA PHE A 282 22.22 13.19 20.06
C PHE A 282 22.14 12.33 21.31
N ALA A 283 20.96 12.20 21.93
CA ALA A 283 20.77 11.21 22.98
C ALA A 283 20.90 9.77 22.43
N LEU A 284 20.41 9.50 21.21
CA LEU A 284 20.65 8.22 20.53
C LEU A 284 22.13 8.02 20.20
N GLY A 285 22.81 9.04 19.66
CA GLY A 285 24.27 8.99 19.41
C GLY A 285 25.07 8.65 20.67
N HIS A 286 24.69 9.22 21.81
CA HIS A 286 25.28 8.86 23.10
C HIS A 286 25.01 7.40 23.49
N LEU A 287 23.78 6.92 23.31
CA LEU A 287 23.38 5.54 23.61
C LEU A 287 24.06 4.51 22.68
N LEU A 288 24.40 4.90 21.45
CA LEU A 288 25.23 4.12 20.51
C LEU A 288 26.71 4.07 20.91
N GLY A 289 27.10 4.72 22.01
CA GLY A 289 28.47 4.77 22.49
C GLY A 289 29.39 5.68 21.67
N ARG A 290 28.83 6.61 20.89
CA ARG A 290 29.62 7.55 20.09
C ARG A 290 30.17 8.69 20.98
N PRO A 291 31.49 8.99 20.94
CA PRO A 291 32.08 10.03 21.76
C PRO A 291 31.48 11.42 21.51
N ASP A 292 31.54 12.30 22.53
CA ASP A 292 31.10 13.70 22.52
C ASP A 292 29.58 13.96 22.33
N PHE A 293 28.80 12.99 21.82
CA PHE A 293 27.35 13.19 21.58
C PHE A 293 26.53 13.47 22.85
N GLY A 294 26.99 13.00 24.01
CA GLY A 294 26.37 13.35 25.30
C GLY A 294 26.41 14.85 25.60
N ARG A 295 27.42 15.58 25.11
CA ARG A 295 27.52 17.04 25.29
C ARG A 295 26.46 17.77 24.49
N PHE A 296 26.16 17.32 23.27
CA PHE A 296 25.10 17.90 22.45
C PHE A 296 23.72 17.63 23.04
N ALA A 297 23.47 16.42 23.56
CA ALA A 297 22.25 16.14 24.30
C ALA A 297 22.09 17.05 25.54
N ASP A 298 23.16 17.27 26.29
CA ASP A 298 23.16 18.18 27.46
C ASP A 298 22.89 19.64 27.06
N HIS A 299 23.44 20.10 25.93
CA HIS A 299 23.15 21.42 25.35
C HIS A 299 21.66 21.59 25.02
N GLY A 300 21.08 20.57 24.39
CA GLY A 300 19.65 20.52 24.10
C GLY A 300 18.78 20.60 25.36
N ILE A 301 19.07 19.80 26.37
CA ILE A 301 18.36 19.83 27.67
C ILE A 301 18.50 21.20 28.33
N ALA A 302 19.69 21.78 28.33
CA ALA A 302 19.92 23.11 28.90
C ALA A 302 19.13 24.20 28.17
N SER A 303 19.02 24.09 26.84
CA SER A 303 18.25 25.01 26.00
C SER A 303 16.75 24.91 26.28
N LEU A 304 16.23 23.68 26.35
CA LEU A 304 14.82 23.40 26.66
C LEU A 304 14.44 23.85 28.07
N ARG A 305 15.35 23.76 29.03
CA ARG A 305 15.13 24.24 30.41
C ARG A 305 15.48 25.72 30.61
N GLY A 306 15.97 26.37 29.58
CA GLY A 306 16.48 27.73 29.61
C GLY A 306 15.69 28.61 28.66
N VAL A 307 16.31 28.97 27.54
CA VAL A 307 15.79 29.99 26.61
C VAL A 307 14.41 29.66 26.02
N PHE A 308 14.06 28.37 25.88
CA PHE A 308 12.74 27.95 25.40
C PHE A 308 11.68 27.90 26.50
N HIS A 309 12.07 27.77 27.77
CA HIS A 309 11.13 27.59 28.86
C HIS A 309 10.43 28.90 29.22
N ASP A 310 9.12 28.86 29.43
CA ASP A 310 8.35 30.01 29.91
C ASP A 310 8.13 29.91 31.41
N ASP A 311 8.99 30.55 32.19
CA ASP A 311 8.89 30.56 33.66
C ASP A 311 7.61 31.23 34.19
N GLU A 312 6.88 31.99 33.36
CA GLU A 312 5.67 32.71 33.77
C GLU A 312 4.40 31.85 33.62
N HIS A 313 4.25 31.16 32.48
CA HIS A 313 3.04 30.39 32.15
C HIS A 313 3.27 28.87 32.09
N GLY A 314 4.52 28.42 32.19
CA GLY A 314 4.92 27.04 31.94
C GLY A 314 4.97 26.70 30.44
N GLY A 315 5.44 25.49 30.15
CA GLY A 315 5.63 25.01 28.77
C GLY A 315 6.75 25.75 28.03
N TRP A 316 6.78 25.59 26.72
CA TRP A 316 7.88 26.07 25.87
C TRP A 316 7.40 27.00 24.77
N PHE A 317 8.19 28.02 24.47
CA PHE A 317 8.00 28.89 23.31
C PHE A 317 8.27 28.14 22.00
N ALA A 318 7.54 28.47 20.94
CA ALA A 318 7.71 27.82 19.65
C ALA A 318 9.07 28.11 19.00
N SER A 319 9.61 29.32 19.18
CA SER A 319 10.95 29.66 18.66
C SER A 319 11.66 30.78 19.44
N VAL A 320 13.00 30.77 19.37
CA VAL A 320 13.88 31.75 20.05
C VAL A 320 14.99 32.24 19.12
N ALA A 321 15.46 33.46 19.32
CA ALA A 321 16.64 34.01 18.66
C ALA A 321 17.37 34.98 19.61
N ASP A 322 18.70 34.95 19.59
CA ASP A 322 19.57 35.74 20.47
C ASP A 322 19.22 35.57 21.96
N GLY A 323 18.84 34.34 22.34
CA GLY A 323 18.41 33.97 23.69
C GLY A 323 17.08 34.62 24.13
N ARG A 324 16.26 35.08 23.19
CA ARG A 324 14.95 35.70 23.44
C ARG A 324 13.85 35.01 22.66
N THR A 325 12.64 35.02 23.21
CA THR A 325 11.43 34.53 22.53
C THR A 325 11.15 35.30 21.25
N VAL A 326 10.84 34.57 20.17
CA VAL A 326 10.40 35.12 18.88
C VAL A 326 8.94 34.77 18.62
N ASP A 327 8.59 33.49 18.75
CA ASP A 327 7.21 32.99 18.71
C ASP A 327 6.86 32.38 20.07
N ASP A 328 5.89 32.97 20.76
CA ASP A 328 5.48 32.60 22.10
C ASP A 328 4.25 31.67 22.15
N SER A 329 3.76 31.22 20.99
CA SER A 329 2.67 30.25 20.90
C SER A 329 3.06 28.91 21.54
N LYS A 330 2.04 28.20 22.06
CA LYS A 330 2.21 26.91 22.73
C LYS A 330 1.60 25.82 21.86
N GLN A 331 2.46 25.10 21.14
CA GLN A 331 2.04 24.13 20.12
C GLN A 331 2.15 22.70 20.65
N ALA A 332 1.06 21.92 20.61
CA ALA A 332 1.05 20.53 21.05
C ALA A 332 2.07 19.68 20.30
N TYR A 333 2.22 19.91 18.99
CA TYR A 333 3.23 19.26 18.15
C TYR A 333 4.64 19.43 18.74
N ALA A 334 5.06 20.67 19.00
CA ALA A 334 6.39 20.93 19.52
C ALA A 334 6.54 20.42 20.98
N HIS A 335 5.49 20.49 21.80
CA HIS A 335 5.50 19.96 23.18
C HIS A 335 5.59 18.42 23.22
N ALA A 336 4.98 17.71 22.27
CA ALA A 336 5.19 16.27 22.11
C ALA A 336 6.66 15.95 21.83
N PHE A 337 7.33 16.75 20.99
CA PHE A 337 8.76 16.62 20.76
C PHE A 337 9.62 16.94 22.00
N VAL A 338 9.19 17.84 22.90
CA VAL A 338 9.86 18.04 24.20
C VAL A 338 9.81 16.74 25.03
N VAL A 339 8.66 16.07 25.08
CA VAL A 339 8.51 14.77 25.77
C VAL A 339 9.39 13.70 25.13
N LEU A 340 9.46 13.63 23.79
CA LEU A 340 10.31 12.68 23.08
C LEU A 340 11.80 12.91 23.35
N ALA A 341 12.25 14.16 23.27
CA ALA A 341 13.63 14.55 23.56
C ALA A 341 14.01 14.24 25.01
N ALA A 342 13.15 14.61 25.96
CA ALA A 342 13.37 14.36 27.38
C ALA A 342 13.32 12.87 27.72
N SER A 343 12.49 12.08 27.05
CA SER A 343 12.45 10.61 27.19
C SER A 343 13.75 9.97 26.72
N SER A 344 14.23 10.31 25.53
CA SER A 344 15.52 9.80 25.02
C SER A 344 16.70 10.24 25.87
N ALA A 345 16.73 11.50 26.30
CA ALA A 345 17.76 12.00 27.22
C ALA A 345 17.71 11.31 28.60
N THR A 346 16.52 10.94 29.08
CA THR A 346 16.35 10.18 30.33
C THR A 346 16.86 8.75 30.17
N ALA A 347 16.55 8.08 29.05
CA ALA A 347 17.11 6.77 28.72
C ALA A 347 18.65 6.80 28.67
N ALA A 348 19.21 7.88 28.09
CA ALA A 348 20.63 8.17 28.02
C ALA A 348 21.29 8.60 29.35
N GLY A 349 20.51 8.70 30.45
CA GLY A 349 21.03 9.07 31.77
C GLY A 349 21.61 10.49 31.83
N ARG A 350 21.16 11.41 30.97
CA ARG A 350 21.72 12.75 30.87
C ARG A 350 21.28 13.67 32.02
N PRO A 351 22.15 14.57 32.53
CA PRO A 351 21.82 15.49 33.61
C PRO A 351 20.60 16.35 33.31
N GLY A 352 19.67 16.44 34.25
CA GLY A 352 18.49 17.29 34.14
C GLY A 352 17.36 16.75 33.24
N ALA A 353 17.58 15.67 32.49
CA ALA A 353 16.60 15.08 31.57
C ALA A 353 15.33 14.61 32.26
N LYS A 354 15.45 13.91 33.39
CA LYS A 354 14.28 13.39 34.12
C LYS A 354 13.35 14.53 34.59
N GLN A 355 13.93 15.63 35.09
CA GLN A 355 13.14 16.78 35.54
C GLN A 355 12.42 17.44 34.36
N LEU A 356 13.10 17.58 33.21
CA LEU A 356 12.48 18.08 31.98
C LEU A 356 11.33 17.17 31.53
N LEU A 357 11.51 15.84 31.60
CA LEU A 357 10.49 14.87 31.23
C LEU A 357 9.25 14.95 32.15
N ASP A 358 9.47 15.01 33.47
CA ASP A 358 8.39 15.10 34.46
C ASP A 358 7.53 16.36 34.20
N GLU A 359 8.17 17.48 33.90
CA GLU A 359 7.50 18.75 33.57
C GLU A 359 6.80 18.71 32.21
N ALA A 360 7.46 18.18 31.17
CA ALA A 360 6.89 18.09 29.83
C ALA A 360 5.65 17.19 29.79
N LEU A 361 5.69 16.07 30.51
CA LEU A 361 4.52 15.19 30.65
C LEU A 361 3.39 15.88 31.42
N ALA A 362 3.69 16.66 32.46
CA ALA A 362 2.66 17.41 33.19
C ALA A 362 2.01 18.47 32.28
N VAL A 363 2.79 19.25 31.52
CA VAL A 363 2.25 20.24 30.57
C VAL A 363 1.41 19.57 29.49
N LEU A 364 1.89 18.48 28.90
CA LEU A 364 1.15 17.73 27.87
C LEU A 364 -0.19 17.20 28.40
N ASP A 365 -0.17 16.61 29.60
CA ASP A 365 -1.35 16.02 30.26
C ASP A 365 -2.37 17.08 30.70
N GLU A 366 -1.90 18.18 31.30
CA GLU A 366 -2.77 19.20 31.90
C GLU A 366 -3.28 20.25 30.91
N LYS A 367 -2.53 20.53 29.82
CA LYS A 367 -2.84 21.63 28.90
C LYS A 367 -3.35 21.15 27.55
N PHE A 368 -2.76 20.11 26.99
CA PHE A 368 -3.03 19.70 25.61
C PHE A 368 -3.97 18.51 25.53
N PHE A 369 -3.90 17.56 26.45
CA PHE A 369 -4.76 16.37 26.39
C PHE A 369 -6.20 16.69 26.85
N ASP A 370 -7.17 16.54 25.95
CA ASP A 370 -8.59 16.65 26.28
C ASP A 370 -9.17 15.26 26.59
N GLU A 371 -9.43 15.00 27.88
CA GLU A 371 -9.98 13.73 28.36
C GLU A 371 -11.32 13.37 27.69
N ARG A 372 -12.11 14.37 27.29
CA ARG A 372 -13.44 14.12 26.69
C ARG A 372 -13.32 13.52 25.29
N SER A 373 -12.42 14.04 24.47
CA SER A 373 -12.17 13.52 23.12
C SER A 373 -11.14 12.39 23.08
N GLY A 374 -10.35 12.23 24.15
CA GLY A 374 -9.26 11.25 24.21
C GLY A 374 -8.08 11.61 23.30
N MET A 375 -7.94 12.89 22.95
CA MET A 375 -6.99 13.40 21.96
C MET A 375 -6.32 14.68 22.47
N SER A 376 -5.15 14.99 21.93
CA SER A 376 -4.51 16.30 22.13
C SER A 376 -5.19 17.37 21.28
N VAL A 377 -5.46 18.54 21.86
CA VAL A 377 -5.75 19.77 21.11
C VAL A 377 -4.47 20.30 20.45
N ASP A 378 -4.57 21.38 19.67
CA ASP A 378 -3.48 21.78 18.76
C ASP A 378 -2.59 22.91 19.31
N THR A 379 -3.02 24.16 19.21
CA THR A 379 -2.18 25.32 19.58
C THR A 379 -2.91 26.24 20.55
N PHE A 380 -2.17 26.80 21.51
CA PHE A 380 -2.64 27.85 22.41
C PHE A 380 -1.83 29.14 22.22
N ASP A 381 -2.42 30.25 22.65
CA ASP A 381 -1.66 31.46 22.99
C ASP A 381 -0.67 31.19 24.15
N ARG A 382 0.26 32.14 24.37
CA ARG A 382 1.30 32.01 25.40
C ARG A 382 0.75 31.66 26.78
N SER A 383 -0.42 32.17 27.15
CA SER A 383 -0.96 32.00 28.50
C SER A 383 -1.81 30.73 28.70
N PHE A 384 -1.96 29.89 27.68
CA PHE A 384 -2.89 28.74 27.66
C PHE A 384 -4.35 29.13 27.91
N SER A 385 -4.77 30.32 27.48
CA SER A 385 -6.12 30.84 27.71
C SER A 385 -7.03 30.70 26.50
N GLU A 386 -6.47 30.79 25.29
CA GLU A 386 -7.16 30.70 24.01
C GLU A 386 -6.55 29.57 23.20
N CYS A 387 -7.33 28.52 22.97
CA CYS A 387 -6.97 27.42 22.08
C CYS A 387 -7.46 27.72 20.68
N GLU A 388 -6.63 27.44 19.67
CA GLU A 388 -7.02 27.49 18.27
C GLU A 388 -8.26 26.61 18.02
N GLU A 389 -9.20 27.11 17.21
CA GLU A 389 -10.40 26.37 16.78
C GLU A 389 -10.07 25.36 15.66
N TYR A 390 -8.98 24.61 15.82
CA TYR A 390 -8.48 23.60 14.90
C TYR A 390 -7.96 22.38 15.69
N ARG A 391 -8.13 21.18 15.13
CA ARG A 391 -7.59 19.93 15.67
C ARG A 391 -6.81 19.20 14.57
N GLY A 392 -5.56 18.86 14.87
CA GLY A 392 -4.66 18.19 13.92
C GLY A 392 -4.27 16.79 14.34
N ILE A 393 -4.26 15.86 13.39
CA ILE A 393 -3.74 14.51 13.62
C ILE A 393 -2.22 14.47 13.72
N ASN A 394 -1.53 15.35 13.00
CA ASN A 394 -0.06 15.45 13.05
C ASN A 394 0.48 15.63 14.49
N ALA A 395 -0.08 16.55 15.28
CA ALA A 395 0.32 16.73 16.69
C ALA A 395 0.02 15.49 17.55
N ASN A 396 -1.08 14.79 17.26
CA ASN A 396 -1.49 13.57 17.95
C ASN A 396 -0.59 12.37 17.61
N MET A 397 -0.12 12.26 16.37
CA MET A 397 0.82 11.23 15.91
C MET A 397 2.13 11.31 16.69
N HIS A 398 2.74 12.50 16.76
CA HIS A 398 3.96 12.66 17.55
C HIS A 398 3.71 12.62 19.07
N THR A 399 2.49 12.92 19.52
CA THR A 399 2.10 12.63 20.91
C THR A 399 2.15 11.11 21.18
N VAL A 400 1.64 10.27 20.28
CA VAL A 400 1.72 8.80 20.40
C VAL A 400 3.17 8.36 20.47
N GLU A 401 4.01 8.82 19.55
CA GLU A 401 5.44 8.50 19.54
C GLU A 401 6.12 8.86 20.87
N ALA A 402 5.92 10.10 21.33
CA ALA A 402 6.52 10.60 22.55
C ALA A 402 6.04 9.83 23.79
N LEU A 403 4.76 9.46 23.85
CA LEU A 403 4.17 8.72 24.96
C LEU A 403 4.61 7.26 25.01
N LEU A 404 4.87 6.63 23.86
CA LEU A 404 5.50 5.30 23.82
C LEU A 404 6.90 5.35 24.44
N ALA A 405 7.73 6.32 24.03
CA ALA A 405 9.05 6.52 24.63
C ALA A 405 8.97 6.85 26.13
N ALA A 406 8.03 7.70 26.54
CA ALA A 406 7.82 8.06 27.94
C ALA A 406 7.37 6.87 28.79
N ALA A 407 6.52 5.97 28.27
CA ALA A 407 6.08 4.77 28.97
C ALA A 407 7.27 3.89 29.37
N ASP A 408 8.23 3.69 28.46
CA ASP A 408 9.37 2.80 28.68
C ASP A 408 10.42 3.34 29.66
N VAL A 409 10.58 4.67 29.73
CA VAL A 409 11.57 5.29 30.64
C VAL A 409 10.98 5.63 32.00
N THR A 410 9.67 5.86 32.08
CA THR A 410 8.99 6.14 33.36
C THR A 410 8.43 4.89 34.02
N GLY A 411 8.20 3.81 33.26
CA GLY A 411 7.49 2.61 33.70
C GLY A 411 6.01 2.85 34.00
N GLN A 412 5.44 3.98 33.58
CA GLN A 412 4.05 4.34 33.87
C GLN A 412 3.12 3.92 32.73
N ARG A 413 2.33 2.88 32.98
CA ARG A 413 1.38 2.30 32.01
C ARG A 413 0.41 3.32 31.39
N ARG A 414 0.00 4.34 32.14
CA ARG A 414 -0.94 5.38 31.67
C ARG A 414 -0.51 6.06 30.36
N TRP A 415 0.79 6.19 30.11
CA TRP A 415 1.29 6.81 28.88
C TRP A 415 1.07 5.90 27.67
N LEU A 416 1.28 4.59 27.83
CA LEU A 416 0.94 3.62 26.80
C LEU A 416 -0.58 3.56 26.56
N ASP A 417 -1.39 3.54 27.63
CA ASP A 417 -2.85 3.53 27.49
C ASP A 417 -3.35 4.77 26.72
N ARG A 418 -2.75 5.93 26.97
CA ARG A 418 -3.06 7.17 26.25
C ARG A 418 -2.61 7.12 24.79
N ALA A 419 -1.40 6.64 24.52
CA ALA A 419 -0.91 6.44 23.15
C ALA A 419 -1.84 5.52 22.35
N VAL A 420 -2.27 4.41 22.95
CA VAL A 420 -3.23 3.46 22.35
C VAL A 420 -4.60 4.10 22.15
N GLY A 421 -5.08 4.91 23.10
CA GLY A 421 -6.35 5.65 22.96
C GLY A 421 -6.35 6.60 21.77
N ILE A 422 -5.30 7.41 21.63
CA ILE A 422 -5.12 8.32 20.49
C ILE A 422 -5.04 7.53 19.18
N ALA A 423 -4.25 6.45 19.13
CA ALA A 423 -4.14 5.60 17.95
C ALA A 423 -5.47 4.94 17.56
N THR A 424 -6.29 4.54 18.54
CA THR A 424 -7.63 4.00 18.31
C THR A 424 -8.52 5.03 17.62
N ARG A 425 -8.56 6.26 18.14
CA ARG A 425 -9.34 7.37 17.55
C ARG A 425 -8.84 7.72 16.15
N ALA A 426 -7.55 7.94 15.99
CA ALA A 426 -6.96 8.35 14.71
C ALA A 426 -7.15 7.27 13.64
N ILE A 427 -6.87 6.02 13.97
CA ILE A 427 -6.73 4.97 12.95
C ILE A 427 -7.94 4.04 12.89
N ASP A 428 -8.35 3.46 14.03
CA ASP A 428 -9.47 2.50 14.04
C ASP A 428 -10.83 3.18 13.82
N GLU A 429 -10.94 4.48 14.15
CA GLU A 429 -12.15 5.27 13.90
C GLU A 429 -12.00 6.15 12.65
N PHE A 430 -11.11 7.15 12.64
CA PHE A 430 -11.09 8.15 11.56
C PHE A 430 -10.55 7.63 10.23
N ALA A 431 -9.36 7.02 10.22
CA ALA A 431 -8.81 6.45 8.99
C ALA A 431 -9.73 5.36 8.45
N ARG A 432 -10.15 4.41 9.29
CA ARG A 432 -11.07 3.33 8.91
C ARG A 432 -12.39 3.85 8.31
N ALA A 433 -12.97 4.90 8.88
CA ALA A 433 -14.20 5.50 8.35
C ALA A 433 -14.03 6.21 6.99
N ASN A 434 -12.78 6.49 6.59
CA ASN A 434 -12.44 7.16 5.34
C ASN A 434 -11.58 6.27 4.41
N ASP A 435 -11.91 4.97 4.34
CA ASP A 435 -11.19 3.98 3.51
C ASP A 435 -9.67 3.97 3.76
N TRP A 436 -9.26 4.15 5.01
CA TRP A 436 -7.85 4.24 5.43
C TRP A 436 -7.08 5.46 4.89
N ALA A 437 -7.75 6.40 4.20
CA ALA A 437 -7.18 7.71 3.88
C ALA A 437 -7.39 8.62 5.09
N LEU A 438 -6.45 8.64 6.02
CA LEU A 438 -6.54 9.41 7.27
C LEU A 438 -6.79 10.90 6.99
N PRO A 439 -7.93 11.48 7.45
CA PRO A 439 -8.10 12.93 7.45
C PRO A 439 -7.12 13.56 8.44
N GLU A 440 -6.48 14.66 8.07
CA GLU A 440 -5.49 15.36 8.92
C GLU A 440 -6.09 16.49 9.76
N HIS A 441 -7.21 17.06 9.29
CA HIS A 441 -7.75 18.33 9.73
C HIS A 441 -9.16 18.17 10.27
N PHE A 442 -9.41 18.74 11.45
CA PHE A 442 -10.69 18.62 12.14
C PHE A 442 -11.08 19.94 12.81
N ASP A 443 -12.39 20.13 13.00
CA ASP A 443 -12.91 21.19 13.85
C ASP A 443 -12.79 20.83 15.35
N VAL A 444 -13.26 21.74 16.22
CA VAL A 444 -13.21 21.57 17.69
C VAL A 444 -14.01 20.37 18.22
N ASP A 445 -14.97 19.86 17.44
CA ASP A 445 -15.80 18.70 17.77
C ASP A 445 -15.28 17.39 17.16
N TRP A 446 -14.08 17.42 16.55
CA TRP A 446 -13.48 16.29 15.82
C TRP A 446 -14.31 15.84 14.61
N THR A 447 -14.96 16.77 13.92
CA THR A 447 -15.53 16.53 12.59
C THR A 447 -14.46 16.76 11.52
N PRO A 448 -14.23 15.80 10.59
CA PRO A 448 -13.24 15.96 9.53
C PRO A 448 -13.52 17.17 8.62
N LEU A 449 -12.48 17.98 8.38
CA LEU A 449 -12.48 19.12 7.47
C LEU A 449 -11.75 18.75 6.16
N LEU A 450 -12.41 17.97 5.31
CA LEU A 450 -11.79 17.39 4.10
C LEU A 450 -11.33 18.43 3.05
N ASP A 451 -11.91 19.63 3.05
CA ASP A 451 -11.52 20.73 2.15
C ASP A 451 -10.55 21.74 2.80
N TYR A 452 -10.03 21.45 3.99
CA TYR A 452 -9.11 22.36 4.69
C TYR A 452 -7.84 22.60 3.85
N ASN A 453 -7.46 23.86 3.70
CA ASN A 453 -6.33 24.31 2.88
C ASN A 453 -6.35 23.89 1.39
N LYS A 454 -7.51 23.56 0.82
CA LYS A 454 -7.63 23.26 -0.62
C LYS A 454 -7.08 24.36 -1.54
N ASP A 455 -7.22 25.62 -1.14
CA ASP A 455 -6.68 26.78 -1.87
C ASP A 455 -5.17 27.02 -1.62
N GLN A 456 -4.57 26.32 -0.66
CA GLN A 456 -3.14 26.37 -0.28
C GLN A 456 -2.59 24.95 -0.05
N PRO A 457 -2.59 24.09 -1.08
CA PRO A 457 -2.39 22.65 -0.91
C PRO A 457 -0.99 22.26 -0.42
N ALA A 458 0.02 23.10 -0.67
CA ALA A 458 1.42 22.87 -0.26
C ALA A 458 1.78 23.54 1.07
N HIS A 459 0.82 23.78 1.97
CA HIS A 459 1.13 24.34 3.30
C HIS A 459 2.07 23.39 4.08
N PRO A 460 3.22 23.85 4.61
CA PRO A 460 4.31 22.98 5.08
C PRO A 460 3.94 22.04 6.24
N PHE A 461 2.96 22.42 7.07
CA PHE A 461 2.53 21.64 8.24
C PHE A 461 1.07 21.16 8.20
N ARG A 462 0.28 21.68 7.25
CA ARG A 462 -1.17 21.43 7.16
C ARG A 462 -1.61 21.41 5.68
N PRO A 463 -0.97 20.57 4.84
CA PRO A 463 -1.24 20.54 3.40
C PRO A 463 -2.65 20.01 3.12
N TYR A 464 -3.21 20.32 1.94
CA TYR A 464 -4.51 19.75 1.54
C TYR A 464 -4.38 18.27 1.21
N GLY A 465 -5.47 17.55 1.47
CA GLY A 465 -5.63 16.14 1.12
C GLY A 465 -5.06 15.24 2.20
N ALA A 466 -4.69 14.03 1.79
CA ALA A 466 -4.10 13.04 2.67
C ALA A 466 -2.59 12.95 2.46
N THR A 467 -1.84 13.00 3.56
CA THR A 467 -0.37 12.94 3.57
C THR A 467 0.07 11.49 3.64
N ILE A 468 0.61 10.95 2.55
CA ILE A 468 0.96 9.52 2.45
C ILE A 468 1.99 9.12 3.51
N GLY A 469 2.96 9.98 3.80
CA GLY A 469 3.97 9.72 4.83
C GLY A 469 3.37 9.49 6.22
N HIS A 470 2.27 10.17 6.56
CA HIS A 470 1.62 9.94 7.86
C HIS A 470 0.90 8.59 7.91
N TRP A 471 0.37 8.08 6.80
CA TRP A 471 -0.19 6.72 6.77
C TRP A 471 0.88 5.68 7.11
N ILE A 472 2.07 5.84 6.54
CA ILE A 472 3.24 4.99 6.77
C ILE A 472 3.71 5.09 8.22
N GLU A 473 3.87 6.30 8.74
CA GLU A 473 4.32 6.54 10.11
C GLU A 473 3.33 6.00 11.15
N TRP A 474 2.03 6.22 10.94
CA TRP A 474 0.99 5.65 11.79
C TRP A 474 1.00 4.12 11.79
N ALA A 475 1.21 3.48 10.63
CA ALA A 475 1.32 2.03 10.58
C ALA A 475 2.47 1.52 11.46
N ARG A 476 3.62 2.19 11.44
CA ARG A 476 4.77 1.89 12.31
C ARG A 476 4.41 2.09 13.79
N LEU A 477 3.88 3.26 14.14
CA LEU A 477 3.55 3.61 15.55
C LEU A 477 2.48 2.67 16.13
N VAL A 478 1.47 2.31 15.35
CA VAL A 478 0.44 1.32 15.75
C VAL A 478 1.07 -0.04 16.04
N LEU A 479 2.01 -0.49 15.22
CA LEU A 479 2.70 -1.77 15.46
C LEU A 479 3.67 -1.72 16.65
N GLN A 480 4.29 -0.57 16.92
CA GLN A 480 5.11 -0.38 18.12
C GLN A 480 4.24 -0.37 19.39
N ALA A 481 3.10 0.33 19.38
CA ALA A 481 2.12 0.28 20.47
C ALA A 481 1.57 -1.14 20.69
N ARG A 482 1.27 -1.86 19.59
CA ARG A 482 0.86 -3.28 19.62
C ARG A 482 1.93 -4.15 20.28
N ALA A 483 3.21 -3.97 19.94
CA ALA A 483 4.30 -4.73 20.52
C ALA A 483 4.47 -4.45 22.02
N ALA A 484 4.31 -3.19 22.45
CA ALA A 484 4.32 -2.80 23.86
C ALA A 484 3.17 -3.47 24.65
N LEU A 485 1.95 -3.48 24.09
CA LEU A 485 0.80 -4.20 24.68
C LEU A 485 1.06 -5.71 24.80
N ILE A 486 1.55 -6.36 23.74
CA ILE A 486 1.88 -7.79 23.79
C ILE A 486 2.94 -8.08 24.86
N THR A 487 3.93 -7.21 25.00
CA THR A 487 5.02 -7.37 25.98
C THR A 487 4.50 -7.29 27.42
N LEU A 488 3.55 -6.39 27.68
CA LEU A 488 3.02 -6.14 29.03
C LEU A 488 1.83 -7.05 29.39
N ASP A 489 0.93 -7.28 28.44
CA ASP A 489 -0.38 -7.90 28.66
C ASP A 489 -0.49 -9.30 28.02
N GLY A 490 0.46 -9.67 27.14
CA GLY A 490 0.44 -10.94 26.40
C GLY A 490 -0.44 -10.94 25.15
N GLU A 491 -1.23 -9.88 24.93
CA GLU A 491 -2.12 -9.73 23.78
C GLU A 491 -2.26 -8.26 23.37
N ALA A 492 -2.79 -8.04 22.16
CA ALA A 492 -3.14 -6.72 21.67
C ALA A 492 -4.36 -6.81 20.72
N PRO A 493 -5.14 -5.73 20.56
CA PRO A 493 -6.29 -5.72 19.66
C PRO A 493 -5.94 -6.09 18.22
N ALA A 494 -6.78 -6.92 17.59
CA ALA A 494 -6.55 -7.41 16.22
C ALA A 494 -6.54 -6.29 15.18
N TRP A 495 -7.31 -5.21 15.41
CA TRP A 495 -7.40 -4.06 14.50
C TRP A 495 -6.04 -3.42 14.23
N MET A 496 -5.11 -3.46 15.19
CA MET A 496 -3.81 -2.80 15.05
C MET A 496 -2.99 -3.37 13.89
N LEU A 497 -3.01 -4.70 13.72
CA LEU A 497 -2.32 -5.32 12.59
C LEU A 497 -3.09 -5.12 11.28
N GLU A 498 -4.41 -5.24 11.31
CA GLU A 498 -5.27 -4.97 10.15
C GLU A 498 -5.07 -3.56 9.59
N ALA A 499 -5.12 -2.55 10.47
CA ALA A 499 -4.98 -1.15 10.10
C ALA A 499 -3.58 -0.83 9.59
N ALA A 500 -2.52 -1.31 10.26
CA ALA A 500 -1.16 -1.12 9.79
C ALA A 500 -0.94 -1.73 8.40
N THR A 501 -1.48 -2.94 8.16
CA THR A 501 -1.45 -3.56 6.82
C THR A 501 -2.19 -2.71 5.80
N ALA A 502 -3.41 -2.25 6.08
CA ALA A 502 -4.21 -1.45 5.16
C ALA A 502 -3.51 -0.12 4.79
N LEU A 503 -2.98 0.60 5.78
CA LEU A 503 -2.23 1.84 5.57
C LEU A 503 -0.97 1.60 4.74
N MET A 504 -0.21 0.53 5.02
CA MET A 504 1.01 0.20 4.29
C MET A 504 0.74 -0.26 2.86
N GLU A 505 -0.29 -1.07 2.62
CA GLU A 505 -0.68 -1.49 1.27
C GLU A 505 -1.14 -0.28 0.43
N LYS A 506 -1.95 0.61 1.03
CA LYS A 506 -2.41 1.85 0.37
C LYS A 506 -1.22 2.77 0.04
N SER A 507 -0.29 2.93 0.97
CA SER A 507 0.93 3.72 0.77
C SER A 507 1.84 3.10 -0.29
N ALA A 508 1.99 1.77 -0.30
CA ALA A 508 2.78 1.08 -1.31
C ALA A 508 2.17 1.18 -2.73
N ALA A 509 0.84 1.24 -2.83
CA ALA A 509 0.15 1.48 -4.10
C ALA A 509 0.34 2.92 -4.61
N ALA A 510 0.59 3.88 -3.72
CA ALA A 510 0.86 5.28 -4.08
C ALA A 510 2.32 5.54 -4.51
N PHE A 511 3.23 4.58 -4.32
CA PHE A 511 4.60 4.70 -4.81
C PHE A 511 4.60 4.74 -6.35
N GLY A 512 5.02 5.86 -6.92
CA GLY A 512 4.98 6.08 -8.36
C GLY A 512 3.61 6.43 -8.94
N ALA A 513 2.69 6.97 -8.13
CA ALA A 513 1.34 7.32 -8.56
C ALA A 513 1.27 8.32 -9.74
N ASP A 514 2.28 9.18 -9.89
CA ASP A 514 2.41 10.14 -10.99
C ASP A 514 3.31 9.66 -12.15
N GLY A 515 3.73 8.39 -12.11
CA GLY A 515 4.61 7.77 -13.11
C GLY A 515 6.11 7.97 -12.86
N LYS A 516 6.51 8.57 -11.74
CA LYS A 516 7.93 8.78 -11.35
C LYS A 516 8.23 8.10 -10.00
N PRO A 517 9.41 7.49 -9.79
CA PRO A 517 9.74 6.85 -8.51
C PRO A 517 9.54 7.77 -7.30
N GLY A 518 9.24 7.18 -6.14
CA GLY A 518 8.98 7.88 -4.88
C GLY A 518 7.49 8.11 -4.62
N TRP A 519 7.20 8.72 -3.46
CA TRP A 519 5.86 9.13 -3.08
C TRP A 519 5.68 10.62 -3.34
N VAL A 520 4.56 10.96 -3.95
CA VAL A 520 4.06 12.34 -3.92
C VAL A 520 3.72 12.72 -2.47
N TYR A 521 3.84 13.99 -2.13
CA TYR A 521 3.65 14.46 -0.76
C TYR A 521 2.21 14.27 -0.27
N THR A 522 1.23 14.67 -1.09
CA THR A 522 -0.20 14.50 -0.78
C THR A 522 -1.02 14.02 -1.97
N VAL A 523 -2.15 13.36 -1.65
CA VAL A 523 -3.18 12.93 -2.59
C VAL A 523 -4.55 13.47 -2.20
N ASP A 524 -5.44 13.65 -3.18
CA ASP A 524 -6.84 13.94 -2.94
C ASP A 524 -7.57 12.67 -2.43
N TRP A 525 -8.81 12.81 -1.99
CA TRP A 525 -9.59 11.74 -1.38
C TRP A 525 -9.93 10.57 -2.33
N ASP A 526 -9.79 10.78 -3.65
CA ASP A 526 -9.89 9.74 -4.68
C ASP A 526 -8.55 9.07 -5.03
N GLY A 527 -7.46 9.51 -4.40
CA GLY A 527 -6.10 9.01 -4.62
C GLY A 527 -5.31 9.75 -5.71
N ALA A 528 -5.86 10.79 -6.35
CA ALA A 528 -5.13 11.59 -7.33
C ALA A 528 -4.01 12.40 -6.66
N PRO A 529 -2.79 12.45 -7.23
CA PRO A 529 -1.73 13.32 -6.70
C PRO A 529 -2.12 14.80 -6.66
N VAL A 530 -1.82 15.46 -5.54
CA VAL A 530 -2.04 16.90 -5.33
C VAL A 530 -0.69 17.64 -5.31
N SER A 531 0.18 17.26 -4.38
CA SER A 531 1.50 17.84 -4.20
C SER A 531 2.52 16.78 -4.61
N SER A 532 3.19 16.99 -5.75
CA SER A 532 4.08 16.00 -6.38
C SER A 532 5.52 16.02 -5.85
N GLU A 533 5.83 16.88 -4.89
CA GLU A 533 7.14 16.95 -4.25
C GLU A 533 7.44 15.65 -3.49
N ARG A 534 8.71 15.27 -3.41
CA ARG A 534 9.19 14.09 -2.67
C ARG A 534 9.90 14.55 -1.41
N MET A 535 9.30 14.30 -0.26
CA MET A 535 9.91 14.64 1.03
C MET A 535 10.72 13.46 1.55
N HIS A 536 11.97 13.70 1.96
CA HIS A 536 12.88 12.63 2.41
C HIS A 536 12.30 11.80 3.56
N TRP A 537 11.59 12.45 4.48
CA TRP A 537 11.01 11.82 5.67
C TRP A 537 9.96 10.78 5.29
N VAL A 538 9.22 10.96 4.19
CA VAL A 538 8.25 9.97 3.70
C VAL A 538 8.96 8.66 3.34
N ALA A 539 10.10 8.75 2.66
CA ALA A 539 10.90 7.59 2.30
C ALA A 539 11.59 6.96 3.51
N ALA A 540 12.10 7.78 4.44
CA ALA A 540 12.69 7.31 5.69
C ALA A 540 11.66 6.53 6.54
N GLU A 541 10.44 7.04 6.68
CA GLU A 541 9.35 6.33 7.35
C GLU A 541 8.96 5.07 6.60
N ALA A 542 8.98 5.06 5.26
CA ALA A 542 8.63 3.90 4.45
C ALA A 542 9.55 2.71 4.71
N VAL A 543 10.87 2.92 4.70
CA VAL A 543 11.82 1.83 4.99
C VAL A 543 11.75 1.39 6.45
N ALA A 544 11.54 2.31 7.40
CA ALA A 544 11.35 1.97 8.80
C ALA A 544 10.10 1.10 9.01
N ALA A 545 8.96 1.51 8.44
CA ALA A 545 7.70 0.80 8.52
C ALA A 545 7.74 -0.54 7.78
N ALA A 546 8.39 -0.64 6.61
CA ALA A 546 8.57 -1.91 5.90
C ALA A 546 9.36 -2.93 6.72
N ALA A 547 10.44 -2.50 7.40
CA ALA A 547 11.20 -3.37 8.29
C ALA A 547 10.34 -3.88 9.47
N VAL A 548 9.54 -2.99 10.06
CA VAL A 548 8.58 -3.32 11.13
C VAL A 548 7.50 -4.29 10.63
N MET A 549 6.91 -4.04 9.46
CA MET A 549 5.93 -4.93 8.83
C MET A 549 6.50 -6.32 8.57
N HIS A 550 7.70 -6.41 8.02
CA HIS A 550 8.37 -7.69 7.77
C HIS A 550 8.57 -8.47 9.08
N ARG A 551 9.03 -7.81 10.14
CA ARG A 551 9.27 -8.45 11.44
C ARG A 551 7.97 -8.94 12.11
N VAL A 552 6.86 -8.21 11.95
CA VAL A 552 5.57 -8.59 12.54
C VAL A 552 4.88 -9.71 11.77
N THR A 553 4.92 -9.65 10.44
CA THR A 553 4.13 -10.54 9.56
C THR A 553 4.91 -11.76 9.09
N GLY A 554 6.24 -11.66 8.95
CA GLY A 554 7.07 -12.62 8.24
C GLY A 554 6.90 -12.59 6.71
N ASP A 555 6.07 -11.68 6.18
CA ASP A 555 5.80 -11.62 4.75
C ASP A 555 6.99 -11.02 3.99
N ARG A 556 7.47 -11.77 2.98
CA ARG A 556 8.63 -11.37 2.16
C ARG A 556 8.41 -10.11 1.35
N VAL A 557 7.16 -9.79 1.02
CA VAL A 557 6.82 -8.58 0.25
C VAL A 557 7.36 -7.32 0.94
N TRP A 558 7.33 -7.24 2.26
CA TRP A 558 7.81 -6.08 3.00
C TRP A 558 9.33 -5.96 3.00
N ALA A 559 10.05 -7.09 3.00
CA ALA A 559 11.49 -7.09 2.79
C ALA A 559 11.87 -6.66 1.36
N GLU A 560 11.12 -7.11 0.34
CA GLU A 560 11.33 -6.70 -1.05
C GLU A 560 11.04 -5.20 -1.25
N ARG A 561 10.00 -4.67 -0.60
CA ARG A 561 9.70 -3.23 -0.58
C ARG A 561 10.77 -2.43 0.13
N TYR A 562 11.25 -2.90 1.28
CA TYR A 562 12.37 -2.29 2.00
C TYR A 562 13.60 -2.14 1.09
N GLU A 563 13.97 -3.20 0.37
CA GLU A 563 15.09 -3.16 -0.59
C GLU A 563 14.82 -2.19 -1.74
N GLN A 564 13.64 -2.25 -2.35
CA GLN A 564 13.24 -1.32 -3.42
C GLN A 564 13.32 0.15 -2.99
N TRP A 565 12.88 0.45 -1.77
CA TRP A 565 12.82 1.82 -1.27
C TRP A 565 14.19 2.33 -0.80
N TRP A 566 15.07 1.45 -0.32
CA TRP A 566 16.48 1.80 -0.10
C TRP A 566 17.21 2.11 -1.40
N GLU A 567 16.95 1.38 -2.49
CA GLU A 567 17.48 1.71 -3.81
C GLU A 567 17.02 3.11 -4.27
N TYR A 568 15.75 3.45 -4.02
CA TYR A 568 15.23 4.81 -4.28
C TYR A 568 15.97 5.86 -3.44
N ILE A 569 16.06 5.67 -2.12
CA ILE A 569 16.77 6.59 -1.21
C ILE A 569 18.23 6.77 -1.66
N SER A 570 18.94 5.68 -1.92
CA SER A 570 20.34 5.72 -2.34
C SER A 570 20.54 6.43 -3.68
N THR A 571 19.54 6.38 -4.56
CA THR A 571 19.64 7.00 -5.89
C THR A 571 19.34 8.49 -5.86
N TYR A 572 18.38 8.91 -5.04
CA TYR A 572 17.79 10.26 -5.16
C TYR A 572 17.91 11.13 -3.91
N LEU A 573 18.01 10.54 -2.71
CA LEU A 573 17.92 11.29 -1.46
C LEU A 573 19.24 11.43 -0.71
N LEU A 574 20.15 10.46 -0.79
CA LEU A 574 21.47 10.59 -0.17
C LEU A 574 22.29 11.66 -0.90
N ASP A 575 22.91 12.57 -0.15
CA ASP A 575 23.86 13.53 -0.68
C ASP A 575 25.30 13.08 -0.37
N PRO A 576 26.00 12.45 -1.34
CA PRO A 576 27.36 11.98 -1.12
C PRO A 576 28.41 13.10 -1.15
N GLU A 577 28.05 14.32 -1.57
CA GLU A 577 28.98 15.44 -1.70
C GLU A 577 29.01 16.30 -0.43
N GLU A 578 27.85 16.74 0.04
CA GLU A 578 27.71 17.61 1.22
C GLU A 578 27.27 16.85 2.49
N GLY A 579 26.94 15.56 2.36
CA GLY A 579 26.47 14.71 3.46
C GLY A 579 24.99 14.91 3.80
N SER A 580 24.47 14.00 4.64
CA SER A 580 23.04 13.93 4.97
C SER A 580 22.15 13.69 3.73
N TRP A 581 20.86 13.97 3.84
CA TRP A 581 19.86 13.66 2.81
C TRP A 581 19.26 14.96 2.27
N PHE A 582 19.04 15.04 0.96
CA PHE A 582 18.23 16.09 0.35
C PHE A 582 16.83 16.05 0.95
N HIS A 583 16.37 17.16 1.54
CA HIS A 583 15.11 17.17 2.29
C HIS A 583 13.87 17.12 1.40
N GLU A 584 13.98 17.70 0.21
CA GLU A 584 12.89 17.87 -0.74
C GLU A 584 13.43 17.67 -2.17
N LEU A 585 12.74 16.85 -2.96
CA LEU A 585 12.94 16.74 -4.39
C LEU A 585 11.68 17.21 -5.12
N ASP A 586 11.86 17.69 -6.34
CA ASP A 586 10.77 18.04 -7.23
C ASP A 586 10.06 16.79 -7.82
N ALA A 587 9.09 17.00 -8.71
CA ALA A 587 8.35 15.92 -9.35
C ALA A 587 9.20 15.01 -10.25
N ASP A 588 10.37 15.48 -10.69
CA ASP A 588 11.31 14.76 -11.53
C ASP A 588 12.42 14.05 -10.71
N ASN A 589 12.37 14.16 -9.37
CA ASN A 589 13.38 13.71 -8.41
C ASN A 589 14.70 14.48 -8.48
N GLU A 590 14.65 15.76 -8.86
CA GLU A 590 15.80 16.67 -8.74
C GLU A 590 15.74 17.41 -7.39
N PRO A 591 16.89 17.61 -6.70
CA PRO A 591 16.92 18.34 -5.43
C PRO A 591 16.31 19.74 -5.54
N GLN A 592 15.47 20.09 -4.58
CA GLN A 592 14.91 21.43 -4.42
C GLN A 592 14.78 21.82 -2.94
N GLY A 593 14.25 23.02 -2.68
CA GLY A 593 14.05 23.53 -1.32
C GLY A 593 12.95 24.59 -1.26
N LEU A 594 11.83 24.34 -1.93
CA LEU A 594 10.70 25.28 -1.99
C LEU A 594 9.92 25.30 -0.67
N THR A 595 9.64 24.12 -0.13
CA THR A 595 8.94 23.92 1.13
C THR A 595 9.94 23.85 2.29
N TRP A 596 11.03 23.10 2.10
CA TRP A 596 12.04 22.80 3.10
C TRP A 596 13.45 23.06 2.55
N PRO A 597 13.90 24.33 2.52
CA PRO A 597 15.26 24.65 2.06
C PRO A 597 16.31 24.08 3.01
N GLY A 598 17.44 23.59 2.46
CA GLY A 598 18.53 23.04 3.27
C GLY A 598 18.24 21.64 3.83
N LYS A 599 18.89 21.31 4.95
CA LYS A 599 18.83 20.00 5.61
C LYS A 599 18.62 20.15 7.13
N PRO A 600 17.49 20.74 7.57
CA PRO A 600 17.28 21.26 8.93
C PRO A 600 17.51 20.29 10.08
N ASP A 601 17.20 19.00 9.90
CA ASP A 601 17.37 18.00 10.96
C ASP A 601 17.75 16.63 10.39
N ILE A 602 18.15 15.71 11.26
CA ILE A 602 18.54 14.34 10.91
C ILE A 602 17.60 13.29 11.50
N TYR A 603 16.48 13.70 12.10
CA TYR A 603 15.74 12.85 13.02
C TYR A 603 15.06 11.67 12.31
N HIS A 604 14.34 11.88 11.21
CA HIS A 604 13.73 10.77 10.47
C HIS A 604 14.78 9.86 9.81
N ALA A 605 15.81 10.46 9.18
CA ALA A 605 16.89 9.71 8.54
C ALA A 605 17.68 8.85 9.54
N LEU A 606 17.98 9.38 10.73
CA LEU A 606 18.67 8.63 11.78
C LEU A 606 17.79 7.50 12.33
N GLN A 607 16.49 7.73 12.53
CA GLN A 607 15.59 6.69 13.00
C GLN A 607 15.45 5.54 11.98
N CYS A 608 15.39 5.85 10.69
CA CYS A 608 15.17 4.82 9.66
C CYS A 608 16.36 3.85 9.51
N VAL A 609 17.57 4.27 9.88
CA VAL A 609 18.76 3.40 9.91
C VAL A 609 18.92 2.62 11.23
N LEU A 610 18.22 3.03 12.29
CA LEU A 610 18.26 2.36 13.60
C LEU A 610 17.11 1.39 13.82
N ILE A 611 15.88 1.76 13.43
CA ILE A 611 14.66 0.94 13.64
C ILE A 611 14.80 -0.49 13.08
N PRO A 612 15.32 -0.71 11.86
CA PRO A 612 15.50 -2.06 11.33
C PRO A 612 16.42 -2.96 12.18
N ARG A 613 17.29 -2.36 13.00
CA ARG A 613 18.30 -3.02 13.84
C ARG A 613 17.83 -3.27 15.28
N LEU A 614 16.62 -2.85 15.63
CA LEU A 614 16.08 -2.91 17.00
C LEU A 614 14.75 -3.66 17.04
N PRO A 615 14.37 -4.26 18.18
CA PRO A 615 13.02 -4.79 18.36
C PRO A 615 11.97 -3.67 18.32
N LEU A 616 10.69 -4.02 18.14
CA LEU A 616 9.59 -3.06 18.10
C LEU A 616 9.27 -2.44 19.47
N ALA A 617 9.54 -3.18 20.55
CA ALA A 617 9.35 -2.76 21.92
C ALA A 617 10.54 -3.24 22.76
N PRO A 618 11.08 -2.42 23.69
CA PRO A 618 10.66 -1.04 23.97
C PRO A 618 11.00 -0.06 22.82
N ALA A 619 10.55 1.18 22.93
CA ALA A 619 10.83 2.27 22.00
C ALA A 619 12.33 2.52 21.82
N LEU A 620 12.68 3.18 20.72
CA LEU A 620 14.04 3.29 20.17
C LEU A 620 15.13 3.58 21.22
N SER A 621 14.95 4.63 22.02
CA SER A 621 15.95 5.05 23.02
C SER A 621 16.07 4.09 24.20
N ALA A 622 14.96 3.50 24.65
CA ALA A 622 14.98 2.48 25.68
C ALA A 622 15.61 1.17 25.17
N ALA A 623 15.36 0.79 23.91
CA ALA A 623 15.97 -0.39 23.31
C ALA A 623 17.50 -0.25 23.17
N LEU A 624 17.98 0.94 22.81
CA LEU A 624 19.43 1.23 22.81
C LEU A 624 20.03 1.22 24.22
N ARG A 625 19.36 1.83 25.21
CA ARG A 625 19.76 1.78 26.63
C ARG A 625 19.92 0.34 27.12
N ASP A 626 19.03 -0.54 26.68
CA ASP A 626 18.99 -1.95 27.08
C ASP A 626 19.95 -2.83 26.25
N GLY A 627 20.70 -2.25 25.31
CA GLY A 627 21.70 -2.96 24.51
C GLY A 627 21.09 -3.91 23.48
N LEU A 628 19.90 -3.60 22.94
CA LEU A 628 19.15 -4.49 22.05
C LEU A 628 19.48 -4.32 20.56
N LEU A 629 20.43 -3.44 20.23
CA LEU A 629 20.88 -3.22 18.85
C LEU A 629 21.49 -4.50 18.27
N ASP A 630 20.94 -4.94 17.15
CA ASP A 630 21.30 -6.19 16.47
C ASP A 630 21.17 -7.45 17.34
N SER A 631 20.31 -7.42 18.37
CA SER A 631 20.10 -8.53 19.31
C SER A 631 19.47 -9.79 18.69
N ASP A 632 18.93 -9.69 17.47
CA ASP A 632 18.35 -10.78 16.69
C ASP A 632 19.37 -11.53 15.80
N LEU A 633 20.65 -11.11 15.81
CA LEU A 633 21.75 -11.74 15.04
C LEU A 633 22.61 -12.72 15.85
#